data_AF-A0A3C0QF39-F1
#
_entry.id   AF-A0A3C0QF39-F1
#
_cell.length_a   1.000
_cell.length_b   1.000
_cell.length_c   1.000
_cell.angle_alpha   90.00
_cell.angle_beta   90.00
_cell.angle_gamma   90.00
#
_symmetry.space_group_name_H-M   'P 1'
#
loop_
_entity.id
_entity.type
_entity.pdbx_description
1 polymer ?
#
loop_
_entity_poly.entity_id
_entity_poly.type
_entity_poly.pdbx_seq_one_letter_code
_entity_poly.pdbx_strand_id
1 'polypeptide(L)' 'MNESEEEIKALSDWIAGIERSIPLHITRFFPQRKMADCLPTDIDLLGRLFDTAKKNLDNVFIGNV' A
#
# COMPACT_ATOMS: atom_id res chain seq x y z
N MET A 1 -1.39 7.60 -7.33
CA MET A 1 -1.92 6.91 -6.14
C MET A 1 -1.46 5.47 -6.29
N ASN A 2 -0.90 4.83 -5.26
CA ASN A 2 -0.34 3.48 -5.41
C ASN A 2 -1.49 2.47 -5.47
N GLU A 3 -2.14 2.35 -6.62
CA GLU A 3 -3.41 1.63 -6.78
C GLU A 3 -3.22 0.23 -7.39
N SER A 4 -2.00 -0.13 -7.79
CA SER A 4 -1.71 -1.42 -8.43
C SER A 4 -0.73 -2.27 -7.63
N GLU A 5 -0.89 -3.58 -7.73
CA GLU A 5 -0.01 -4.57 -7.10
C GLU A 5 1.43 -4.46 -7.63
N GLU A 6 1.61 -4.11 -8.90
CA GLU A 6 2.93 -3.90 -9.52
C GLU A 6 3.68 -2.72 -8.91
N GLU A 7 2.99 -1.61 -8.64
CA GLU A 7 3.60 -0.43 -8.03
C GLU A 7 4.01 -0.71 -6.59
N ILE A 8 3.15 -1.39 -5.82
CA ILE A 8 3.49 -1.78 -4.45
C ILE A 8 4.63 -2.80 -4.43
N LYS A 9 4.65 -3.75 -5.36
CA LYS A 9 5.75 -4.71 -5.50
C LYS A 9 7.07 -4.00 -5.79
N ALA A 10 7.09 -3.07 -6.75
CA ALA A 10 8.29 -2.30 -7.09
C ALA A 10 8.76 -1.44 -5.91
N LEU A 11 7.83 -0.80 -5.21
CA LEU A 11 8.10 0.00 -4.01
C LEU A 11 8.70 -0.88 -2.89
N SER A 12 8.07 -2.00 -2.57
CA SER A 12 8.51 -2.88 -1.49
C SER A 12 9.83 -3.58 -1.82
N ASP A 13 10.08 -3.93 -3.09
CA ASP A 13 11.40 -4.42 -3.54
C ASP A 13 12.49 -3.36 -3.35
N TRP A 14 12.22 -2.11 -3.76
CA TRP A 14 13.18 -1.03 -3.64
C TRP A 14 13.54 -0.77 -2.17
N ILE A 15 12.55 -0.74 -1.28
CA ILE A 15 12.77 -0.58 0.17
C ILE A 15 13.55 -1.78 0.73
N ALA A 16 13.20 -3.01 0.34
CA ALA A 16 13.87 -4.22 0.81
C ALA A 16 15.34 -4.28 0.36
N GLY A 17 15.68 -3.65 -0.76
CA GLY A 17 17.06 -3.46 -1.21
C GLY A 17 17.88 -2.53 -0.32
N ILE A 18 17.24 -1.68 0.48
CA ILE A 18 17.88 -0.88 1.52
C ILE A 18 17.94 -1.71 2.81
N GLU A 19 16.77 -2.05 3.37
CA GLU A 19 16.64 -2.89 4.56
C GLU A 19 15.19 -3.38 4.74
N ARG A 20 15.01 -4.69 4.98
CA ARG A 20 13.67 -5.31 5.11
C ARG A 20 12.90 -4.87 6.37
N SER A 21 13.60 -4.34 7.37
CA SER A 21 13.02 -3.89 8.63
C SER A 21 12.29 -2.54 8.52
N ILE A 22 12.55 -1.79 7.44
CA ILE A 22 11.95 -0.47 7.21
C ILE A 22 10.44 -0.62 7.11
N PRO A 23 9.65 0.09 7.94
CA PRO A 23 8.21 -0.08 7.98
C PRO A 23 7.54 0.58 6.77
N LEU A 24 6.64 -0.15 6.12
CA LEU A 24 5.76 0.37 5.08
C LEU A 24 4.32 0.47 5.59
N HIS A 25 3.76 1.68 5.58
CA HIS A 25 2.37 1.94 5.95
C HIS A 25 1.52 2.15 4.70
N ILE A 26 0.58 1.24 4.45
CA ILE A 26 -0.40 1.33 3.37
C ILE A 26 -1.67 1.92 3.96
N THR A 27 -2.02 3.15 3.57
CA THR A 27 -3.18 3.85 4.13
C THR A 27 -4.31 3.88 3.12
N ARG A 28 -5.51 3.49 3.54
CA ARG A 28 -6.71 3.55 2.69
C ARG A 28 -7.02 4.99 2.32
N PHE A 29 -7.18 5.24 1.02
CA PHE A 29 -7.56 6.56 0.51
C PHE A 29 -9.08 6.76 0.62
N PHE A 30 -9.46 7.85 1.29
CA PHE A 30 -10.84 8.32 1.33
C PHE A 30 -10.93 9.62 0.53
N PRO A 31 -11.62 9.61 -0.61
CA PRO A 31 -11.78 10.80 -1.42
C PRO A 31 -12.48 11.90 -0.63
N GLN A 32 -11.85 13.07 -0.58
CA GLN A 32 -12.42 14.27 0.03
C GLN A 32 -12.21 15.49 -0.89
N ARG A 33 -13.13 16.45 -0.75
CA ARG A 33 -13.07 17.81 -1.32
C ARG A 33 -12.96 17.84 -2.85
N LYS A 34 -11.75 17.87 -3.42
CA LYS A 34 -11.51 17.99 -4.88
C LYS A 34 -11.43 16.65 -5.60
N MET A 35 -11.56 15.53 -4.87
CA MET A 35 -11.52 14.17 -5.42
C MET A 35 -12.86 13.47 -5.22
N ALA A 36 -13.96 14.22 -5.22
CA ALA A 36 -15.32 13.70 -5.00
C ALA A 36 -15.75 12.69 -6.06
N ASP A 37 -15.08 12.68 -7.23
CA ASP A 37 -15.37 11.79 -8.35
C ASP A 37 -14.67 10.42 -8.23
N CYS A 38 -13.79 10.26 -7.24
CA CYS A 38 -13.11 9.00 -6.97
C CYS A 38 -13.88 8.17 -5.95
N LEU A 39 -13.80 6.85 -6.08
CA LEU A 39 -14.30 5.92 -5.06
C LEU A 39 -13.23 5.72 -3.97
N PRO A 40 -13.62 5.44 -2.71
CA PRO A 40 -12.68 5.01 -1.69
C PRO A 40 -11.95 3.75 -2.15
N THR A 41 -10.69 3.60 -1.74
CA THR A 41 -9.94 2.37 -2.06
C THR A 41 -10.69 1.18 -1.52
N ASP A 42 -10.86 0.16 -2.36
CA ASP A 42 -11.45 -1.12 -2.00
C ASP A 42 -10.62 -1.78 -0.89
N ILE A 43 -11.29 -2.33 0.12
CA ILE A 43 -10.65 -3.06 1.21
C ILE A 43 -9.96 -4.32 0.66
N ASP A 44 -10.57 -4.99 -0.32
CA ASP A 44 -10.00 -6.19 -0.93
C ASP A 44 -8.71 -5.86 -1.69
N LEU A 45 -8.67 -4.70 -2.37
CA LEU A 45 -7.45 -4.20 -2.99
C LEU A 45 -6.39 -3.92 -1.92
N LEU A 46 -6.76 -3.25 -0.83
CA LEU A 46 -5.86 -2.94 0.28
C LEU A 46 -5.19 -4.19 0.86
N GLY A 47 -5.95 -5.28 1.00
CA GLY A 47 -5.44 -6.60 1.41
C GLY A 47 -4.42 -7.18 0.43
N ARG A 48 -4.71 -7.15 -0.88
CA ARG A 48 -3.77 -7.63 -1.91
C ARG A 48 -2.46 -6.83 -1.95
N LEU A 49 -2.55 -5.52 -1.75
CA LEU A 49 -1.38 -4.65 -1.65
C LEU A 49 -0.54 -5.00 -0.42
N PHE A 50 -1.19 -5.24 0.73
CA PHE A 50 -0.50 -5.69 1.95
C PHE A 50 0.22 -7.01 1.74
N ASP A 51 -0.46 -8.03 1.20
CA ASP A 51 0.14 -9.35 0.95
C ASP A 51 1.33 -9.26 -0.01
N THR A 52 1.26 -8.36 -0.99
CA THR A 52 2.36 -8.12 -1.94
C THR A 52 3.55 -7.48 -1.25
N ALA A 53 3.35 -6.43 -0.46
CA ALA A 53 4.42 -5.77 0.29
C ALA A 53 5.06 -6.70 1.34
N LYS A 54 4.26 -7.53 2.01
CA LYS A 54 4.70 -8.42 3.08
C LYS A 54 5.64 -9.53 2.62
N LYS A 55 5.64 -9.86 1.32
CA LYS A 55 6.63 -10.78 0.72
C LYS A 55 8.05 -10.21 0.78
N ASN A 56 8.18 -8.88 0.68
CA ASN A 56 9.46 -8.21 0.56
C ASN A 56 9.93 -7.54 1.87
N LEU A 57 9.00 -7.09 2.71
CA LEU A 57 9.28 -6.33 3.94
C LEU A 57 8.77 -7.06 5.19
N ASP A 58 9.51 -6.94 6.28
CA ASP A 58 9.18 -7.60 7.55
C ASP A 58 8.09 -6.81 8.29
N ASN A 59 8.06 -5.48 8.11
CA ASN A 59 7.15 -4.56 8.80
C ASN A 59 6.23 -3.87 7.79
N VAL A 60 5.01 -4.38 7.63
CA VAL A 60 3.97 -3.78 6.80
C VAL A 60 2.74 -3.56 7.66
N PHE A 61 2.12 -2.39 7.54
CA PHE A 61 0.94 -2.00 8.31
C PHE A 61 -0.12 -1.41 7.40
N ILE A 62 -1.38 -1.74 7.69
CA ILE A 62 -2.53 -1.13 7.02
C ILE A 62 -3.11 -0.07 7.95
N GLY A 63 -3.21 1.16 7.47
CA GLY A 63 -3.82 2.27 8.18
C GLY A 63 -5.19 2.64 7.59
N ASN A 64 -6.05 3.22 8.45
CA ASN A 64 -7.33 3.80 8.03
C ASN A 64 -8.32 2.75 7.46
N VAL A 65 -8.39 1.56 8.08
CA VAL A 65 -9.39 0.51 7.77
C VAL A 65 -10.67 0.76 8.52
#